data_AF-A0A2Z2KPY8-F1
#
_entry.id   AF-A0A2Z2KPY8-F1
#
_cell.length_a   1.000
_cell.length_b   1.000
_cell.length_c   1.000
_cell.angle_alpha   90.00
_cell.angle_beta   90.00
_cell.angle_gamma   90.00
#
_symmetry.space_group_name_H-M   'P 1'
#
loop_
_entity.id
_entity.type
_entity.pdbx_description
1 polymer ?
#
loop_
_entity_poly.entity_id
_entity_poly.type
_entity_poly.pdbx_seq_one_letter_code
_entity_poly.pdbx_strand_id
1 'polypeptide(L)'
;MTAGFTAILNMTITASYVAAAVMVIRLFLNKAPKIFSYVLWLAVLIRLVLPFSFPSAFSFLSFLTPTSRTGTGALEFVPSTLGLMLQPAVDTGVGLVNQAVNTSLPAGTPTASVNPMTIIMEIAGMVWVIGMVVLLLYFVVSYFKITSNLKTATLVSGNIYETDRITTPLVCGFIKPKIYVPLGLSDHELSYIVAHEQVHIRRLDYLVKPFAWLLLSVYWFNPLMWVSFNLMSKDMEMSCDEKVIASMGQEVKLSYSKSLLSLSVRSSGFSLGRPLAFGESHIQARIRNVLSYRKPRAPVTAAACVFSLICILGFTANPQGTPGIPLKTMENHAAVWANALIIRDGEPRYEMMSETMREKFKQEQIARSGEDWNYNIGVSSPWVVTFEVKIEDHTAHITYFTQTSEPASYLSEEAVTFGRVEGEVVVVGYESVYEDVKVEDGM
;
A
#
# COMPACT_ATOMS: atom_id res chain seq x y z
N MET A 1 14.68 -13.24 -7.20
CA MET A 1 13.28 -13.49 -6.79
C MET A 1 12.86 -12.55 -5.66
N THR A 2 13.77 -12.32 -4.71
CA THR A 2 13.66 -11.37 -3.59
C THR A 2 13.16 -9.97 -3.96
N ALA A 3 13.73 -9.28 -4.96
CA ALA A 3 13.30 -7.93 -5.34
C ALA A 3 11.83 -7.84 -5.83
N GLY A 4 11.36 -8.87 -6.54
CA GLY A 4 9.95 -8.94 -6.96
C GLY A 4 9.01 -9.23 -5.78
N PHE A 5 9.44 -10.09 -4.86
CA PHE A 5 8.67 -10.41 -3.66
C PHE A 5 8.56 -9.22 -2.71
N THR A 6 9.64 -8.46 -2.48
CA THR A 6 9.61 -7.23 -1.66
C THR A 6 8.71 -6.16 -2.25
N ALA A 7 8.69 -6.01 -3.58
CA ALA A 7 7.74 -5.11 -4.25
C ALA A 7 6.28 -5.52 -3.99
N ILE A 8 5.97 -6.82 -4.12
CA ILE A 8 4.63 -7.36 -3.82
C ILE A 8 4.25 -7.18 -2.34
N LEU A 9 5.20 -7.34 -1.42
CA LEU A 9 4.98 -7.07 0.01
C LEU A 9 4.63 -5.60 0.26
N ASN A 10 5.38 -4.66 -0.32
CA ASN A 10 5.07 -3.22 -0.19
C ASN A 10 3.69 -2.87 -0.78
N MET A 11 3.37 -3.43 -1.96
CA MET A 11 2.05 -3.25 -2.59
C MET A 11 0.92 -3.86 -1.74
N THR A 12 1.12 -5.03 -1.13
CA THR A 12 0.08 -5.64 -0.31
C THR A 12 -0.17 -4.89 0.98
N ILE A 13 0.87 -4.30 1.60
CA ILE A 13 0.74 -3.48 2.81
C ILE A 13 -0.14 -2.26 2.52
N THR A 14 0.21 -1.48 1.49
CA THR A 14 -0.60 -0.31 1.08
C THR A 14 -2.03 -0.70 0.70
N ALA A 15 -2.21 -1.76 -0.08
CA ALA A 15 -3.53 -2.25 -0.48
C ALA A 15 -4.36 -2.74 0.72
N SER A 16 -3.73 -3.29 1.77
CA SER A 16 -4.39 -3.72 3.00
C SER A 16 -5.00 -2.55 3.77
N TYR A 17 -4.26 -1.45 3.92
CA TYR A 17 -4.78 -0.25 4.56
C TYR A 17 -5.96 0.33 3.78
N VAL A 18 -5.84 0.42 2.45
CA VAL A 18 -6.95 0.88 1.60
C VAL A 18 -8.14 -0.07 1.67
N ALA A 19 -7.92 -1.39 1.68
CA ALA A 19 -8.98 -2.37 1.76
C ALA A 19 -9.73 -2.29 3.10
N ALA A 20 -9.02 -2.14 4.22
CA ALA A 20 -9.63 -1.93 5.53
C ALA A 20 -10.46 -0.63 5.56
N ALA A 21 -9.93 0.46 5.00
CA ALA A 21 -10.67 1.72 4.89
C ALA A 21 -11.94 1.57 4.05
N VAL A 22 -11.88 0.91 2.88
CA VAL A 22 -13.06 0.61 2.05
C VAL A 22 -14.07 -0.25 2.78
N MET A 23 -13.63 -1.25 3.56
CA MET A 23 -14.51 -2.10 4.38
C MET A 23 -15.26 -1.30 5.45
N VAL A 24 -14.63 -0.29 6.04
CA VAL A 24 -15.28 0.61 7.01
C VAL A 24 -16.22 1.59 6.31
N ILE A 25 -15.74 2.26 5.25
CA ILE A 25 -16.50 3.28 4.52
C ILE A 25 -17.81 2.70 3.97
N ARG A 26 -17.79 1.49 3.42
CA ARG A 26 -19.00 0.87 2.87
C ARG A 26 -20.10 0.62 3.90
N LEU A 27 -19.78 0.52 5.20
CA LEU A 27 -20.79 0.42 6.27
C LEU A 27 -21.62 1.69 6.38
N PHE A 28 -21.04 2.85 6.07
CA PHE A 28 -21.73 4.14 6.08
C PHE A 28 -22.53 4.39 4.79
N LEU A 29 -22.22 3.68 3.70
CA LEU A 29 -22.93 3.74 2.42
C LEU A 29 -24.20 2.87 2.37
N ASN A 30 -24.74 2.46 3.52
CA ASN A 30 -25.93 1.60 3.57
C ASN A 30 -27.19 2.23 2.95
N LYS A 31 -27.28 3.56 2.91
CA LYS A 31 -28.41 4.30 2.30
C LYS A 31 -28.18 4.68 0.83
N ALA A 32 -26.96 4.52 0.34
CA ALA A 32 -26.59 4.81 -1.05
C ALA A 32 -26.76 3.55 -1.92
N PRO A 33 -26.95 3.71 -3.25
CA PRO A 33 -26.93 2.59 -4.18
C PRO A 33 -25.64 1.77 -4.07
N LYS A 34 -25.74 0.45 -4.13
CA LYS A 34 -24.60 -0.47 -3.92
C LYS A 34 -23.53 -0.39 -5.01
N ILE A 35 -23.82 0.30 -6.12
CA ILE A 35 -22.81 0.64 -7.12
C ILE A 35 -21.65 1.45 -6.52
N PHE A 36 -21.89 2.32 -5.53
CA PHE A 36 -20.84 3.11 -4.92
C PHE A 36 -19.94 2.25 -4.03
N SER A 37 -20.52 1.34 -3.23
CA SER A 37 -19.76 0.33 -2.49
C SER A 37 -18.94 -0.56 -3.42
N TYR A 38 -19.49 -0.93 -4.58
CA TYR A 38 -18.78 -1.71 -5.59
C TYR A 38 -17.60 -0.94 -6.22
N VAL A 39 -17.83 0.31 -6.63
CA VAL A 39 -16.82 1.15 -7.29
C VAL A 39 -15.67 1.52 -6.36
N LEU A 40 -15.87 1.62 -5.04
CA LEU A 40 -14.78 1.84 -4.08
C LEU A 40 -13.70 0.76 -4.12
N TRP A 41 -14.04 -0.48 -4.48
CA TRP A 41 -13.06 -1.56 -4.64
C TRP A 41 -12.06 -1.30 -5.78
N LEU A 42 -12.37 -0.38 -6.70
CA LEU A 42 -11.43 0.09 -7.72
C LEU A 42 -10.17 0.70 -7.08
N ALA A 43 -10.29 1.38 -5.93
CA ALA A 43 -9.13 1.94 -5.23
C ALA A 43 -8.15 0.83 -4.78
N VAL A 44 -8.69 -0.28 -4.26
CA VAL A 44 -7.90 -1.46 -3.87
C VAL A 44 -7.28 -2.10 -5.11
N LEU A 45 -8.06 -2.27 -6.19
CA LEU A 45 -7.57 -2.86 -7.43
C LEU A 45 -6.43 -2.05 -8.05
N ILE A 46 -6.56 -0.71 -8.10
CA ILE A 46 -5.51 0.18 -8.58
C ILE A 46 -4.22 -0.02 -7.79
N ARG A 47 -4.31 -0.11 -6.45
CA ARG A 47 -3.14 -0.34 -5.58
C ARG A 47 -2.48 -1.70 -5.77
N LEU A 48 -3.26 -2.73 -6.09
CA LEU A 48 -2.73 -4.08 -6.35
C LEU A 48 -2.07 -4.21 -7.73
N VAL A 49 -2.43 -3.35 -8.69
CA VAL A 49 -1.94 -3.43 -10.07
C VAL A 49 -0.83 -2.44 -10.34
N LEU A 50 -0.95 -1.20 -9.84
CA LEU A 50 -0.01 -0.12 -10.13
C LEU A 50 1.04 0.00 -9.02
N PRO A 51 2.32 -0.32 -9.30
CA PRO A 51 3.40 -0.11 -8.34
C PRO A 51 3.77 1.38 -8.19
N PHE A 52 3.33 2.22 -9.14
CA PHE A 52 3.54 3.66 -9.13
C PHE A 52 2.30 4.38 -8.60
N SER A 53 2.52 5.41 -7.78
CA SER A 53 1.43 6.25 -7.26
C SER A 53 1.85 7.71 -7.34
N PHE A 54 0.87 8.58 -7.58
CA PHE A 54 1.13 10.00 -7.73
C PHE A 54 1.30 10.66 -6.36
N PRO A 55 2.38 11.44 -6.13
CA PRO A 55 2.54 12.19 -4.90
C PRO A 55 1.53 13.34 -4.85
N SER A 56 0.66 13.35 -3.83
CA SER A 56 -0.32 14.40 -3.58
C SER A 56 -0.33 14.82 -2.12
N ALA A 57 -0.54 16.11 -1.86
CA ALA A 57 -0.88 16.61 -0.53
C ALA A 57 -2.24 16.07 -0.04
N PHE A 58 -3.10 15.63 -0.96
CA PHE A 58 -4.42 15.06 -0.68
C PHE A 58 -4.38 13.52 -0.56
N SER A 59 -3.34 12.96 0.08
CA SER A 59 -3.29 11.53 0.36
C SER A 59 -3.86 11.22 1.74
N PHE A 60 -4.75 10.23 1.81
CA PHE A 60 -5.22 9.70 3.10
C PHE A 60 -4.19 8.81 3.80
N LEU A 61 -3.09 8.47 3.11
CA LEU A 61 -1.99 7.66 3.66
C LEU A 61 -0.86 8.52 4.27
N SER A 62 -1.04 9.83 4.42
CA SER A 62 -0.04 10.72 5.05
C SER A 62 0.36 10.31 6.47
N PHE A 63 -0.54 9.66 7.21
CA PHE A 63 -0.24 9.11 8.53
C PHE A 63 0.69 7.89 8.48
N LEU A 64 0.76 7.18 7.35
CA LEU A 64 1.51 5.93 7.19
C LEU A 64 2.84 6.16 6.45
N THR A 65 3.47 7.31 6.66
CA THR A 65 4.69 7.66 5.93
C THR A 65 5.88 6.90 6.50
N PRO A 66 6.50 5.99 5.73
CA PRO A 66 7.73 5.36 6.16
C PRO A 66 8.87 6.39 6.12
N THR A 67 9.82 6.21 7.02
CA THR A 67 10.99 7.06 7.24
C THR A 67 11.91 7.05 6.00
N SER A 68 11.94 5.95 5.26
CA SER A 68 12.67 5.80 4.00
C SER A 68 11.74 5.88 2.78
N ARG A 69 12.03 6.80 1.84
CA ARG A 69 11.33 6.88 0.56
C ARG A 69 12.31 6.64 -0.58
N THR A 70 11.94 5.75 -1.49
CA THR A 70 12.60 5.67 -2.79
C THR A 70 12.37 6.98 -3.55
N GLY A 71 13.39 7.47 -4.27
CA GLY A 71 13.32 8.71 -5.08
C GLY A 71 12.24 8.69 -6.18
N THR A 72 11.56 7.56 -6.36
CA THR A 72 10.44 7.34 -7.28
C THR A 72 9.05 7.64 -6.67
N GLY A 73 8.98 8.08 -5.41
CA GLY A 73 7.71 8.42 -4.74
C GLY A 73 6.87 7.22 -4.29
N ALA A 74 7.42 6.00 -4.35
CA ALA A 74 6.80 4.80 -3.81
C ALA A 74 7.04 4.68 -2.30
N LEU A 75 6.04 4.20 -1.56
CA LEU A 75 6.16 3.92 -0.14
C LEU A 75 6.92 2.59 0.03
N GLU A 76 8.11 2.65 0.63
CA GLU A 76 8.93 1.48 0.94
C GLU A 76 8.82 1.20 2.43
N PHE A 77 8.03 0.17 2.79
CA PHE A 77 7.88 -0.30 4.17
C PHE A 77 8.89 -1.41 4.48
N VAL A 78 9.14 -2.28 3.51
CA VAL A 78 10.14 -3.35 3.55
C VAL A 78 11.27 -2.98 2.59
N PRO A 79 12.46 -2.61 3.10
CA PRO A 79 13.62 -2.29 2.29
C PRO A 79 14.03 -3.42 1.35
N SER A 80 14.35 -3.10 0.11
CA SER A 80 14.91 -4.09 -0.84
C SER A 80 16.26 -4.67 -0.37
N THR A 81 17.00 -3.93 0.45
CA THR A 81 18.28 -4.33 1.07
C THR A 81 18.13 -5.00 2.43
N LEU A 82 16.91 -5.29 2.88
CA LEU A 82 16.65 -5.86 4.21
C LEU A 82 17.44 -7.16 4.49
N GLY A 83 17.67 -7.99 3.46
CA GLY A 83 18.49 -9.20 3.57
C GLY A 83 20.00 -8.96 3.77
N LEU A 84 20.48 -7.74 3.51
CA LEU A 84 21.89 -7.34 3.57
C LEU A 84 22.22 -6.50 4.81
N MET A 85 21.20 -6.03 5.54
CA MET A 85 21.37 -5.19 6.73
C MET A 85 21.91 -6.01 7.91
N LEU A 86 22.83 -5.42 8.68
CA LEU A 86 23.32 -6.01 9.93
C LEU A 86 22.20 -6.04 10.99
N GLN A 87 21.41 -4.97 11.05
CA GLN A 87 20.17 -4.90 11.84
C GLN A 87 19.00 -4.64 10.89
N PRO A 88 18.25 -5.68 10.50
CA PRO A 88 17.09 -5.50 9.63
C PRO A 88 15.99 -4.73 10.37
N ALA A 89 15.54 -3.64 9.78
CA ALA A 89 14.44 -2.83 10.28
C ALA A 89 13.37 -2.66 9.20
N VAL A 90 12.11 -2.84 9.60
CA VAL A 90 10.91 -2.59 8.82
C VAL A 90 10.19 -1.39 9.44
N ASP A 91 9.74 -0.48 8.59
CA ASP A 91 8.92 0.66 9.00
C ASP A 91 7.55 0.58 8.34
N THR A 92 6.54 0.27 9.13
CA THR A 92 5.12 0.18 8.73
C THR A 92 4.37 1.51 8.88
N GLY A 93 5.02 2.58 9.35
CA GLY A 93 4.40 3.86 9.71
C GLY A 93 3.61 3.82 11.04
N VAL A 94 3.57 2.69 11.74
CA VAL A 94 2.88 2.52 13.03
C VAL A 94 3.87 2.02 14.08
N GLY A 95 4.24 2.87 15.04
CA GLY A 95 5.30 2.59 16.02
C GLY A 95 5.15 1.27 16.78
N LEU A 96 3.93 0.92 17.20
CA LEU A 96 3.68 -0.35 17.90
C LEU A 96 3.92 -1.58 17.01
N VAL A 97 3.59 -1.49 15.72
CA VAL A 97 3.81 -2.57 14.76
C VAL A 97 5.29 -2.67 14.42
N ASN A 98 5.98 -1.53 14.26
CA ASN A 98 7.42 -1.47 14.04
C ASN A 98 8.18 -2.19 15.17
N GLN A 99 7.85 -1.92 16.42
CA GLN A 99 8.49 -2.55 17.56
C GLN A 99 8.29 -4.08 17.53
N ALA A 100 7.06 -4.56 17.37
CA ALA A 100 6.76 -6.00 17.37
C ALA A 100 7.42 -6.76 16.21
N VAL A 101 7.46 -6.14 15.01
CA VAL A 101 8.11 -6.71 13.84
C VAL A 101 9.62 -6.72 14.02
N ASN A 102 10.23 -5.59 14.37
CA ASN A 102 11.69 -5.44 14.45
C ASN A 102 12.31 -6.28 15.58
N THR A 103 11.59 -6.53 16.69
CA THR A 103 12.06 -7.46 17.73
C THR A 103 12.05 -8.93 17.30
N SER A 104 11.31 -9.26 16.25
CA SER A 104 11.16 -10.64 15.75
C SER A 104 12.11 -10.96 14.59
N LEU A 105 12.82 -9.96 14.05
CA LEU A 105 13.73 -10.15 12.93
C LEU A 105 15.11 -10.63 13.41
N PRO A 106 15.71 -11.66 12.78
CA PRO A 106 17.04 -12.12 13.14
C PRO A 106 18.11 -11.11 12.69
N ALA A 107 18.99 -10.72 13.62
CA ALA A 107 20.13 -9.86 13.29
C ALA A 107 21.15 -10.61 12.41
N GLY A 108 21.82 -9.87 11.53
CA GLY A 108 22.92 -10.39 10.72
C GLY A 108 24.10 -10.74 11.61
N THR A 109 24.66 -11.94 11.42
CA THR A 109 25.89 -12.37 12.11
C THR A 109 27.10 -12.05 11.22
N PRO A 110 28.02 -11.15 11.61
CA PRO A 110 29.16 -10.74 10.77
C PRO A 110 30.10 -11.89 10.38
N THR A 111 30.08 -12.98 11.14
CA THR A 111 30.92 -14.18 10.95
C THR A 111 30.27 -15.27 10.10
N ALA A 112 29.00 -15.14 9.72
CA ALA A 112 28.33 -16.10 8.86
C ALA A 112 28.51 -15.72 7.38
N SER A 113 28.71 -16.72 6.52
CA SER A 113 28.86 -16.53 5.07
C SER A 113 27.59 -16.05 4.37
N VAL A 114 26.42 -16.17 5.02
CA VAL A 114 25.12 -15.76 4.50
C VAL A 114 24.28 -15.16 5.61
N ASN A 115 23.73 -13.96 5.39
CA ASN A 115 22.83 -13.31 6.34
C ASN A 115 21.52 -14.12 6.47
N PRO A 116 21.09 -14.51 7.70
CA PRO A 116 19.87 -15.29 7.92
C PRO A 116 18.62 -14.69 7.26
N MET A 117 18.53 -13.35 7.20
CA MET A 117 17.39 -12.67 6.61
C MET A 117 17.29 -12.90 5.08
N THR A 118 18.43 -13.05 4.40
CA THR A 118 18.44 -13.39 2.97
C THR A 118 17.84 -14.77 2.72
N ILE A 119 18.15 -15.75 3.56
CA ILE A 119 17.62 -17.12 3.44
C ILE A 119 16.10 -17.13 3.64
N ILE A 120 15.61 -16.43 4.67
CA ILE A 120 14.17 -16.33 4.96
C ILE A 120 13.43 -15.70 3.77
N MET A 121 13.95 -14.62 3.21
CA MET A 121 13.31 -13.92 2.09
C MET A 121 13.28 -14.76 0.80
N GLU A 122 14.32 -15.55 0.54
CA GLU A 122 14.33 -16.48 -0.61
C GLU A 122 13.33 -17.62 -0.42
N ILE A 123 13.28 -18.25 0.76
CA ILE A 123 12.31 -19.31 1.06
C ILE A 123 10.88 -18.77 0.95
N ALA A 124 10.61 -17.59 1.53
CA ALA A 124 9.31 -16.93 1.45
C ALA A 124 8.92 -16.64 -0.01
N GLY A 125 9.87 -16.16 -0.83
CA GLY A 125 9.68 -15.95 -2.26
C GLY A 125 9.32 -17.25 -3.01
N MET A 126 9.97 -18.38 -2.69
CA MET A 126 9.65 -19.67 -3.31
C MET A 126 8.26 -20.16 -2.92
N VAL A 127 7.91 -20.11 -1.62
CA VAL A 127 6.57 -20.47 -1.13
C VAL A 127 5.49 -19.61 -1.80
N TRP A 128 5.76 -18.31 -1.97
CA TRP A 128 4.86 -17.40 -2.66
C TRP A 128 4.61 -17.82 -4.12
N VAL A 129 5.65 -18.12 -4.90
CA VAL A 129 5.53 -18.58 -6.30
C VAL A 129 4.76 -19.90 -6.37
N ILE A 130 5.05 -20.86 -5.49
CA ILE A 130 4.35 -22.16 -5.46
C ILE A 130 2.85 -21.95 -5.22
N GLY A 131 2.48 -21.16 -4.22
CA GLY A 131 1.08 -20.86 -3.92
C GLY A 131 0.36 -20.17 -5.09
N MET A 132 1.03 -19.22 -5.75
CA MET A 132 0.50 -18.54 -6.94
C MET A 132 0.25 -19.55 -8.08
N VAL A 133 1.21 -20.44 -8.38
CA VAL A 133 1.09 -21.45 -9.43
C VAL A 133 -0.07 -22.41 -9.14
N VAL A 134 -0.21 -22.87 -7.89
CA VAL A 134 -1.31 -23.77 -7.49
C VAL A 134 -2.68 -23.11 -7.72
N LEU A 135 -2.84 -21.84 -7.34
CA LEU A 135 -4.10 -21.11 -7.52
C LEU A 135 -4.41 -20.79 -8.98
N LEU A 136 -3.38 -20.51 -9.79
CA LEU A 136 -3.52 -20.33 -11.23
C LEU A 136 -3.90 -21.63 -11.94
N LEU A 137 -3.26 -22.75 -11.61
CA LEU A 137 -3.62 -24.07 -12.13
C LEU A 137 -5.08 -24.42 -11.77
N TYR A 138 -5.45 -24.16 -10.51
CA TYR A 138 -6.82 -24.35 -10.06
C TYR A 138 -7.82 -23.50 -10.86
N PHE A 139 -7.50 -22.23 -11.12
CA PHE A 139 -8.31 -21.35 -11.96
C PHE A 139 -8.48 -21.90 -13.39
N VAL A 140 -7.39 -22.34 -14.01
CA VAL A 140 -7.38 -22.90 -15.36
C VAL A 140 -8.21 -24.19 -15.43
N VAL A 141 -8.01 -25.13 -14.51
CA VAL A 141 -8.78 -26.39 -14.45
C VAL A 141 -10.26 -26.12 -14.22
N SER A 142 -10.59 -25.19 -13.33
CA SER A 142 -11.98 -24.78 -13.06
C SER A 142 -12.64 -24.18 -14.30
N TYR A 143 -11.92 -23.32 -15.03
CA TYR A 143 -12.38 -22.73 -16.29
C TYR A 143 -12.64 -23.78 -17.37
N PHE A 144 -11.72 -24.73 -17.55
CA PHE A 144 -11.90 -25.83 -18.51
C PHE A 144 -13.06 -26.75 -18.13
N LYS A 145 -13.25 -27.03 -16.84
CA LYS A 145 -14.38 -27.84 -16.36
C LYS A 145 -15.71 -27.16 -16.64
N ILE A 146 -15.81 -25.85 -16.38
CA ILE A 146 -17.02 -25.06 -16.69
C ILE A 146 -17.29 -25.07 -18.19
N THR A 147 -16.32 -24.68 -19.01
CA THR A 147 -16.50 -24.62 -20.47
C THR A 147 -16.84 -25.98 -21.08
N SER A 148 -16.26 -27.07 -20.57
CA SER A 148 -16.60 -28.43 -20.99
C SER A 148 -18.06 -28.79 -20.69
N ASN A 149 -18.61 -28.36 -19.56
CA ASN A 149 -20.01 -28.59 -19.21
C ASN A 149 -20.99 -27.79 -20.07
N LEU A 150 -20.53 -26.70 -20.69
CA LEU A 150 -21.37 -25.83 -21.52
C LEU A 150 -21.40 -26.24 -23.00
N LYS A 151 -20.58 -27.22 -23.42
CA LYS A 151 -20.51 -27.68 -24.82
C LYS A 151 -21.83 -28.28 -25.33
N THR A 152 -22.62 -28.85 -24.43
CA THR A 152 -23.91 -29.49 -24.76
C THR A 152 -25.10 -28.54 -24.63
N ALA A 153 -24.86 -27.24 -24.42
CA ALA A 153 -25.94 -26.27 -24.23
C ALA A 153 -26.70 -26.01 -25.54
N THR A 154 -28.02 -25.97 -25.44
CA THR A 154 -28.93 -25.71 -26.56
C THR A 154 -29.23 -24.22 -26.68
N LEU A 155 -29.34 -23.70 -27.90
CA LEU A 155 -29.68 -22.30 -28.12
C LEU A 155 -31.18 -22.10 -27.90
N VAL A 156 -31.56 -21.17 -27.02
CA VAL A 156 -32.97 -20.79 -26.79
C VAL A 156 -33.33 -19.60 -27.65
N SER A 157 -32.59 -18.50 -27.53
CA SER A 157 -32.83 -17.27 -28.29
C SER A 157 -31.64 -16.31 -28.23
N GLY A 158 -31.23 -15.76 -29.38
CA GLY A 158 -30.16 -14.77 -29.47
C GLY A 158 -28.82 -15.27 -28.91
N ASN A 159 -28.42 -14.77 -27.74
CA ASN A 159 -27.19 -15.17 -27.02
C ASN A 159 -27.47 -16.00 -25.75
N ILE A 160 -28.69 -16.53 -25.60
CA ILE A 160 -29.15 -17.31 -24.45
C ILE A 160 -29.14 -18.80 -24.78
N TYR A 161 -28.48 -19.57 -23.93
CA TYR A 161 -28.31 -21.00 -24.04
C TYR A 161 -28.85 -21.69 -22.79
N GLU A 162 -29.46 -22.86 -22.93
CA GLU A 162 -30.00 -23.65 -21.83
C GLU A 162 -29.22 -24.96 -21.68
N THR A 163 -29.01 -25.40 -20.44
CA THR A 163 -28.28 -26.65 -20.17
C THR A 163 -28.72 -27.30 -18.86
N ASP A 164 -28.71 -28.63 -18.85
CA ASP A 164 -28.95 -29.48 -17.67
C ASP A 164 -27.73 -29.58 -16.74
N ARG A 165 -26.55 -29.20 -17.24
CA ARG A 165 -25.26 -29.37 -16.52
C ARG A 165 -24.93 -28.25 -15.54
N ILE A 166 -25.77 -27.21 -15.46
CA ILE A 166 -25.60 -26.10 -14.51
C ILE A 166 -26.85 -25.97 -13.64
N THR A 167 -26.63 -25.60 -12.38
CA THR A 167 -27.70 -25.33 -11.42
C THR A 167 -27.94 -23.83 -11.22
N THR A 168 -26.97 -23.01 -11.63
CA THR A 168 -27.01 -21.54 -11.52
C THR A 168 -26.76 -20.90 -12.87
N PRO A 169 -27.49 -19.81 -13.21
CA PRO A 169 -27.19 -19.01 -14.39
C PRO A 169 -25.75 -18.50 -14.36
N LEU A 170 -25.12 -18.40 -15.54
CA LEU A 170 -23.79 -17.84 -15.67
C LEU A 170 -23.56 -17.23 -17.05
N VAL A 171 -22.73 -16.19 -17.10
CA VAL A 171 -22.17 -15.66 -18.34
C VAL A 171 -20.80 -16.28 -18.58
N CYS A 172 -20.59 -16.85 -19.78
CA CYS A 172 -19.29 -17.40 -20.18
C CYS A 172 -18.88 -16.93 -21.57
N GLY A 173 -17.59 -16.59 -21.72
CA GLY A 173 -16.96 -16.15 -22.97
C GLY A 173 -16.26 -14.80 -22.82
N PHE A 174 -14.98 -14.72 -23.21
CA PHE A 174 -14.19 -13.48 -23.09
C PHE A 174 -14.46 -12.46 -24.21
N ILE A 175 -14.71 -12.92 -25.45
CA ILE A 175 -14.89 -12.05 -26.63
C ILE A 175 -16.37 -11.88 -26.99
N LYS A 176 -17.15 -12.96 -26.87
CA LYS A 176 -18.59 -12.97 -27.13
C LYS A 176 -19.29 -13.61 -25.94
N PRO A 177 -19.69 -12.83 -24.91
CA PRO A 177 -20.32 -13.38 -23.72
C PRO A 177 -21.66 -14.00 -24.07
N LYS A 178 -21.84 -15.26 -23.69
CA LYS A 178 -23.08 -16.04 -23.84
C LYS A 178 -23.70 -16.25 -22.48
N ILE A 179 -25.02 -16.13 -22.40
CA ILE A 179 -25.80 -16.35 -21.18
C ILE A 179 -26.19 -17.82 -21.16
N TYR A 180 -25.87 -18.54 -20.09
CA TYR A 180 -26.28 -19.93 -19.88
C TYR A 180 -27.25 -19.99 -18.71
N VAL A 181 -28.39 -20.64 -18.92
CA VAL A 181 -29.45 -20.80 -17.92
C VAL A 181 -29.76 -22.28 -17.66
N PRO A 182 -30.16 -22.64 -16.42
CA PRO A 182 -30.58 -24.00 -16.09
C PRO A 182 -31.95 -24.34 -16.70
N LEU A 183 -32.19 -25.63 -16.94
CA LEU A 183 -33.49 -26.13 -17.42
C LEU A 183 -34.65 -25.88 -16.44
N GLY A 184 -35.84 -25.66 -16.98
CA GLY A 184 -37.08 -25.65 -16.20
C GLY A 184 -37.26 -24.39 -15.37
N LEU A 185 -37.01 -23.23 -15.98
CA LEU A 185 -37.38 -21.92 -15.47
C LEU A 185 -38.70 -21.49 -16.09
N SER A 186 -39.57 -20.85 -15.31
CA SER A 186 -40.76 -20.19 -15.89
C SER A 186 -40.37 -18.97 -16.73
N ASP A 187 -41.22 -18.56 -17.68
CA ASP A 187 -40.95 -17.39 -18.54
C ASP A 187 -40.67 -16.11 -17.74
N HIS A 188 -41.39 -15.93 -16.62
CA HIS A 188 -41.16 -14.81 -15.71
C HIS A 188 -39.81 -14.90 -15.01
N GLU A 189 -39.43 -16.07 -14.47
CA GLU A 189 -38.11 -16.29 -13.86
C GLU A 189 -36.97 -16.07 -14.86
N LEU A 190 -37.13 -16.60 -16.08
CA LEU A 190 -36.17 -16.44 -17.16
C LEU A 190 -35.97 -14.96 -17.49
N SER A 191 -37.05 -14.18 -17.58
CA SER A 191 -36.96 -12.75 -17.86
C SER A 191 -36.13 -11.98 -16.83
N TYR A 192 -36.30 -12.29 -15.54
CA TYR A 192 -35.54 -11.65 -14.46
C TYR A 192 -34.06 -12.05 -14.46
N ILE A 193 -33.79 -13.33 -14.65
CA ILE A 193 -32.43 -13.87 -14.71
C ILE A 193 -31.68 -13.29 -15.91
N VAL A 194 -32.31 -13.28 -17.10
CA VAL A 194 -31.68 -12.71 -18.30
C VAL A 194 -31.41 -11.22 -18.10
N ALA A 195 -32.30 -10.47 -17.48
CA ALA A 195 -32.05 -9.07 -17.16
C ALA A 195 -30.87 -8.87 -16.20
N HIS A 196 -30.72 -9.75 -15.20
CA HIS A 196 -29.57 -9.76 -14.29
C HIS A 196 -28.26 -10.04 -15.04
N GLU A 197 -28.21 -11.11 -15.82
CA GLU A 197 -27.01 -11.50 -16.58
C GLU A 197 -26.64 -10.47 -17.65
N GLN A 198 -27.62 -9.80 -18.25
CA GLN A 198 -27.39 -8.68 -19.17
C GLN A 198 -26.74 -7.47 -18.48
N VAL A 199 -27.00 -7.24 -17.20
CA VAL A 199 -26.30 -6.21 -16.43
C VAL A 199 -24.82 -6.58 -16.27
N HIS A 200 -24.50 -7.84 -15.98
CA HIS A 200 -23.13 -8.32 -15.90
C HIS A 200 -22.38 -8.17 -17.24
N ILE A 201 -23.03 -8.49 -18.36
CA ILE A 201 -22.45 -8.29 -19.70
C ILE A 201 -22.17 -6.81 -19.96
N ARG A 202 -23.14 -5.94 -19.69
CA ARG A 202 -23.01 -4.49 -19.95
C ARG A 202 -21.94 -3.82 -19.08
N ARG A 203 -21.71 -4.35 -17.87
CA ARG A 203 -20.67 -3.86 -16.94
C ARG A 203 -19.33 -4.57 -17.07
N LEU A 204 -19.24 -5.57 -17.94
CA LEU A 204 -18.04 -6.42 -18.11
C LEU A 204 -17.66 -7.18 -16.83
N ASP A 205 -18.62 -7.48 -15.96
CA ASP A 205 -18.38 -8.16 -14.68
C ASP A 205 -17.79 -9.58 -14.89
N TYR A 206 -18.09 -10.20 -16.03
CA TYR A 206 -17.49 -11.47 -16.47
C TYR A 206 -15.99 -11.39 -16.73
N LEU A 207 -15.41 -10.19 -16.89
CA LEU A 207 -13.97 -9.95 -16.96
C LEU A 207 -13.40 -9.53 -15.60
N VAL A 208 -14.13 -8.68 -14.87
CA VAL A 208 -13.70 -8.16 -13.56
C VAL A 208 -13.49 -9.29 -12.55
N LYS A 209 -14.40 -10.27 -12.48
CA LYS A 209 -14.31 -11.35 -11.49
C LYS A 209 -13.12 -12.30 -11.74
N PRO A 210 -12.86 -12.80 -12.95
CA PRO A 210 -11.62 -13.50 -13.26
C PRO A 210 -10.36 -12.67 -13.01
N PHE A 211 -10.36 -11.39 -13.38
CA PHE A 211 -9.21 -10.52 -13.15
C PHE A 211 -8.91 -10.33 -11.65
N ALA A 212 -9.93 -10.10 -10.84
CA ALA A 212 -9.80 -10.03 -9.39
C ALA A 212 -9.29 -11.35 -8.78
N TRP A 213 -9.67 -12.49 -9.36
CA TRP A 213 -9.14 -13.81 -8.95
C TRP A 213 -7.65 -13.98 -9.30
N LEU A 214 -7.23 -13.50 -10.47
CA LEU A 214 -5.81 -13.49 -10.85
C LEU A 214 -4.99 -12.64 -9.86
N LEU A 215 -5.48 -11.45 -9.51
CA LEU A 215 -4.86 -10.62 -8.47
C LEU A 215 -4.84 -11.34 -7.12
N LEU A 216 -5.95 -11.94 -6.70
CA LEU A 216 -6.00 -12.72 -5.46
C LEU A 216 -5.00 -13.88 -5.46
N SER A 217 -4.73 -14.48 -6.62
CA SER A 217 -3.72 -15.54 -6.76
C SER A 217 -2.29 -15.02 -6.56
N VAL A 218 -2.02 -13.76 -6.92
CA VAL A 218 -0.74 -13.08 -6.65
C VAL A 218 -0.62 -12.71 -5.16
N TYR A 219 -1.69 -12.23 -4.56
CA TYR A 219 -1.75 -11.74 -3.17
C TYR A 219 -2.37 -12.75 -2.20
N TRP A 220 -2.26 -14.05 -2.49
CA TRP A 220 -3.02 -15.10 -1.80
C TRP A 220 -2.67 -15.25 -0.32
N PHE A 221 -1.47 -14.87 0.07
CA PHE A 221 -1.00 -14.94 1.44
C PHE A 221 -1.66 -13.88 2.35
N ASN A 222 -2.32 -12.87 1.75
CA ASN A 222 -2.97 -11.80 2.48
C ASN A 222 -4.46 -12.12 2.76
N PRO A 223 -4.87 -12.38 4.01
CA PRO A 223 -6.25 -12.71 4.36
C PRO A 223 -7.23 -11.57 4.05
N LEU A 224 -6.80 -10.30 4.11
CA LEU A 224 -7.66 -9.17 3.78
C LEU A 224 -8.04 -9.18 2.30
N MET A 225 -7.17 -9.64 1.41
CA MET A 225 -7.48 -9.71 -0.03
C MET A 225 -8.57 -10.76 -0.31
N TRP A 226 -8.58 -11.88 0.43
CA TRP A 226 -9.68 -12.85 0.38
C TRP A 226 -11.00 -12.24 0.84
N VAL A 227 -10.99 -11.51 1.95
CA VAL A 227 -12.18 -10.82 2.46
C VAL A 227 -12.66 -9.77 1.46
N SER A 228 -11.75 -8.97 0.90
CA SER A 228 -12.03 -7.97 -0.14
C SER A 228 -12.68 -8.58 -1.37
N PHE A 229 -12.15 -9.70 -1.87
CA PHE A 229 -12.72 -10.40 -3.03
C PHE A 229 -14.16 -10.87 -2.77
N ASN A 230 -14.43 -11.44 -1.59
CA ASN A 230 -15.77 -11.88 -1.20
C ASN A 230 -16.74 -10.69 -1.07
N LEU A 231 -16.30 -9.61 -0.41
CA LEU A 231 -17.13 -8.42 -0.22
C LEU A 231 -17.39 -7.66 -1.53
N MET A 232 -16.39 -7.54 -2.39
CA MET A 232 -16.51 -6.97 -3.73
C MET A 232 -17.51 -7.78 -4.58
N SER A 233 -17.39 -9.11 -4.57
CA SER A 233 -18.32 -9.99 -5.29
C SER A 233 -19.75 -9.81 -4.79
N LYS A 234 -19.94 -9.71 -3.46
CA LYS A 234 -21.24 -9.43 -2.87
C LYS A 234 -21.80 -8.06 -3.29
N ASP A 235 -20.97 -7.01 -3.29
CA ASP A 235 -21.36 -5.66 -3.71
C ASP A 235 -21.73 -5.62 -5.20
N MET A 236 -21.02 -6.37 -6.04
CA MET A 236 -21.29 -6.52 -7.47
C MET A 236 -22.68 -7.12 -7.70
N GLU A 237 -22.99 -8.26 -7.06
CA GLU A 237 -24.30 -8.93 -7.17
C GLU A 237 -25.44 -8.02 -6.69
N MET A 238 -25.29 -7.39 -5.52
CA MET A 238 -26.29 -6.47 -4.99
C MET A 238 -26.52 -5.26 -5.92
N SER A 239 -25.46 -4.73 -6.54
CA SER A 239 -25.59 -3.63 -7.50
C SER A 239 -26.29 -4.04 -8.79
N CYS A 240 -26.15 -5.31 -9.21
CA CYS A 240 -26.86 -5.85 -10.36
C CYS A 240 -28.34 -6.01 -10.05
N ASP A 241 -28.66 -6.62 -8.89
CA ASP A 241 -30.03 -6.76 -8.38
C ASP A 241 -30.77 -5.41 -8.34
N GLU A 242 -30.12 -4.36 -7.81
CA GLU A 242 -30.70 -3.01 -7.77
C GLU A 242 -31.00 -2.44 -9.15
N LYS A 243 -30.13 -2.70 -10.13
CA LYS A 243 -30.30 -2.20 -11.50
C LYS A 243 -31.44 -2.92 -12.22
N VAL A 244 -31.63 -4.22 -11.97
CA VAL A 244 -32.78 -4.98 -12.47
C VAL A 244 -34.07 -4.40 -11.93
N ILE A 245 -34.19 -4.23 -10.60
CA ILE A 245 -35.39 -3.65 -9.95
C ILE A 245 -35.66 -2.22 -10.46
N ALA A 246 -34.60 -1.41 -10.62
CA ALA A 246 -34.73 -0.05 -11.14
C ALA A 246 -35.29 -0.02 -12.58
N SER A 247 -35.00 -1.05 -13.39
CA SER A 247 -35.47 -1.15 -14.78
C SER A 247 -36.85 -1.79 -14.93
N MET A 248 -37.20 -2.76 -14.08
CA MET A 248 -38.44 -3.55 -14.19
C MET A 248 -39.58 -3.05 -13.29
N GLY A 249 -39.30 -2.10 -12.39
CA GLY A 249 -40.30 -1.53 -11.48
C GLY A 249 -40.33 -2.20 -10.11
N GLN A 250 -40.90 -1.48 -9.13
CA GLN A 250 -40.88 -1.93 -7.73
C GLN A 250 -41.84 -3.08 -7.41
N GLU A 251 -42.87 -3.27 -8.23
CA GLU A 251 -43.90 -4.31 -8.05
C GLU A 251 -43.31 -5.72 -8.24
N VAL A 252 -42.19 -5.81 -8.96
CA VAL A 252 -41.50 -7.05 -9.31
C VAL A 252 -40.61 -7.60 -8.19
N LYS A 253 -40.30 -6.81 -7.15
CA LYS A 253 -39.35 -7.19 -6.08
C LYS A 253 -39.64 -8.53 -5.43
N LEU A 254 -40.92 -8.82 -5.18
CA LEU A 254 -41.34 -10.04 -4.49
C LEU A 254 -41.20 -11.27 -5.39
N SER A 255 -41.64 -11.16 -6.65
CA SER A 255 -41.48 -12.22 -7.65
C SER A 255 -40.01 -12.50 -7.93
N TYR A 256 -39.19 -11.45 -8.10
CA TYR A 256 -37.75 -11.59 -8.28
C TYR A 256 -37.05 -12.25 -7.09
N SER A 257 -37.39 -11.83 -5.87
CA SER A 257 -36.84 -12.44 -4.65
C SER A 257 -37.16 -13.93 -4.53
N LYS A 258 -38.38 -14.33 -4.97
CA LYS A 258 -38.77 -15.74 -5.04
C LYS A 258 -37.95 -16.50 -6.08
N SER A 259 -37.68 -15.92 -7.25
CA SER A 259 -36.81 -16.51 -8.27
C SER A 259 -35.38 -16.71 -7.77
N LEU A 260 -34.82 -15.74 -7.04
CA LEU A 260 -33.50 -15.89 -6.41
C LEU A 260 -33.48 -17.01 -5.37
N LEU A 261 -34.55 -17.12 -4.57
CA LEU A 261 -34.68 -18.19 -3.58
C LEU A 261 -34.82 -19.57 -4.26
N SER A 262 -35.66 -19.70 -5.29
CA SER A 262 -35.87 -20.96 -6.01
C SER A 262 -34.57 -21.47 -6.64
N LEU A 263 -33.78 -20.58 -7.26
CA LEU A 263 -32.45 -20.91 -7.79
C LEU A 263 -31.48 -21.38 -6.71
N SER A 264 -31.48 -20.72 -5.55
CA SER A 264 -30.56 -21.10 -4.46
C SER A 264 -30.86 -22.48 -3.87
N VAL A 265 -32.13 -22.85 -3.75
CA VAL A 265 -32.52 -24.18 -3.28
C VAL A 265 -32.05 -25.25 -4.26
N ARG A 266 -32.10 -24.98 -5.57
CA ARG A 266 -31.62 -25.89 -6.63
C ARG A 266 -30.09 -26.03 -6.67
N SER A 267 -29.33 -25.07 -6.14
CA SER A 267 -27.86 -25.11 -6.15
C SER A 267 -27.23 -25.90 -5.00
N SER A 268 -27.97 -26.08 -3.89
CA SER A 268 -27.49 -26.61 -2.59
C SER A 268 -26.87 -28.01 -2.58
N GLY A 269 -26.79 -28.69 -3.73
CA GLY A 269 -26.33 -30.07 -3.86
C GLY A 269 -24.82 -30.30 -4.07
N PHE A 270 -24.01 -29.30 -4.48
CA PHE A 270 -22.57 -29.55 -4.74
C PHE A 270 -21.75 -28.26 -4.90
N SER A 271 -21.26 -27.67 -3.80
CA SER A 271 -20.38 -26.48 -3.86
C SER A 271 -19.13 -26.59 -3.00
N LEU A 272 -18.48 -27.75 -2.99
CA LEU A 272 -17.11 -27.85 -2.51
C LEU A 272 -16.15 -27.53 -3.68
N GLY A 273 -15.60 -26.33 -3.70
CA GLY A 273 -14.51 -25.96 -4.59
C GLY A 273 -14.91 -25.33 -5.93
N ARG A 274 -15.78 -24.31 -5.92
CA ARG A 274 -15.96 -23.40 -7.07
C ARG A 274 -15.99 -21.93 -6.60
N PRO A 275 -14.86 -21.21 -6.56
CA PRO A 275 -14.84 -19.80 -6.20
C PRO A 275 -15.50 -18.90 -7.25
N LEU A 276 -15.77 -19.42 -8.45
CA LEU A 276 -16.58 -18.74 -9.45
C LEU A 276 -18.09 -18.90 -9.17
N ALA A 277 -18.50 -19.93 -8.42
CA ALA A 277 -19.89 -20.26 -8.11
C ALA A 277 -20.25 -20.02 -6.63
N PHE A 278 -19.80 -18.88 -6.07
CA PHE A 278 -20.22 -18.39 -4.76
C PHE A 278 -21.66 -17.84 -4.79
N GLY A 279 -22.62 -18.70 -5.14
CA GLY A 279 -24.04 -18.39 -5.11
C GLY A 279 -24.64 -18.43 -3.71
N GLU A 280 -24.09 -19.23 -2.79
CA GLU A 280 -24.84 -19.69 -1.61
C GLU A 280 -24.72 -18.82 -0.34
N SER A 281 -23.57 -18.21 -0.06
CA SER A 281 -23.36 -17.50 1.22
C SER A 281 -23.96 -16.09 1.26
N HIS A 282 -24.56 -15.60 0.18
CA HIS A 282 -24.99 -14.21 0.05
C HIS A 282 -26.44 -14.01 -0.38
N ILE A 283 -27.21 -15.06 -0.68
CA ILE A 283 -28.62 -14.95 -1.10
C ILE A 283 -29.47 -14.21 -0.07
N GLN A 284 -29.31 -14.51 1.22
CA GLN A 284 -30.07 -13.84 2.27
C GLN A 284 -29.82 -12.31 2.26
N ALA A 285 -28.57 -11.90 2.05
CA ALA A 285 -28.22 -10.49 1.95
C ALA A 285 -28.77 -9.85 0.67
N ARG A 286 -28.75 -10.56 -0.46
CA ARG A 286 -29.33 -10.13 -1.74
C ARG A 286 -30.84 -9.93 -1.65
N ILE A 287 -31.57 -10.94 -1.16
CA ILE A 287 -33.03 -10.87 -0.94
C ILE A 287 -33.36 -9.70 -0.02
N ARG A 288 -32.63 -9.53 1.09
CA ARG A 288 -32.83 -8.38 1.99
C ARG A 288 -32.60 -7.06 1.28
N ASN A 289 -31.57 -6.96 0.43
CA ASN A 289 -31.26 -5.75 -0.33
C ASN A 289 -32.38 -5.44 -1.35
N VAL A 290 -32.83 -6.44 -2.10
CA VAL A 290 -33.92 -6.35 -3.08
C VAL A 290 -35.20 -5.85 -2.41
N LEU A 291 -35.60 -6.45 -1.28
CA LEU A 291 -36.83 -6.10 -0.56
C LEU A 291 -36.75 -4.73 0.10
N SER A 292 -35.57 -4.33 0.61
CA SER A 292 -35.36 -3.01 1.22
C SER A 292 -35.08 -1.90 0.21
N TYR A 293 -34.89 -2.23 -1.06
CA TYR A 293 -34.56 -1.26 -2.11
C TYR A 293 -35.62 -0.15 -2.20
N ARG A 294 -35.15 1.10 -2.17
CA ARG A 294 -35.97 2.29 -2.43
C ARG A 294 -35.25 3.12 -3.49
N LYS A 295 -36.01 3.70 -4.42
CA LYS A 295 -35.43 4.58 -5.46
C LYS A 295 -34.64 5.70 -4.77
N PRO A 296 -33.33 5.81 -4.99
CA PRO A 296 -32.51 6.79 -4.30
C PRO A 296 -32.86 8.20 -4.77
N ARG A 297 -32.77 9.18 -3.87
CA ARG A 297 -32.98 10.60 -4.20
C ARG A 297 -31.75 11.13 -4.96
N ALA A 298 -31.96 11.94 -5.98
CA ALA A 298 -30.90 12.56 -6.79
C ALA A 298 -29.76 13.22 -5.98
N PRO A 299 -30.01 14.00 -4.91
CA PRO A 299 -28.93 14.58 -4.11
C PRO A 299 -28.09 13.52 -3.37
N VAL A 300 -28.70 12.42 -2.94
CA VAL A 300 -27.99 11.32 -2.26
C VAL A 300 -27.06 10.60 -3.24
N THR A 301 -27.51 10.39 -4.48
CA THR A 301 -26.66 9.80 -5.52
C THR A 301 -25.52 10.72 -5.93
N ALA A 302 -25.77 12.04 -6.02
CA ALA A 302 -24.72 13.00 -6.34
C ALA A 302 -23.66 13.08 -5.22
N ALA A 303 -24.08 13.18 -3.96
CA ALA A 303 -23.18 13.20 -2.81
C ALA A 303 -22.36 11.91 -2.72
N ALA A 304 -22.98 10.74 -2.91
CA ALA A 304 -22.27 9.46 -2.90
C ALA A 304 -21.25 9.33 -4.06
N CYS A 305 -21.55 9.91 -5.22
CA CYS A 305 -20.63 9.94 -6.37
C CYS A 305 -19.39 10.77 -6.06
N VAL A 306 -19.59 12.01 -5.60
CA VAL A 306 -18.48 12.91 -5.22
C VAL A 306 -17.65 12.29 -4.10
N PHE A 307 -18.29 11.74 -3.07
CA PHE A 307 -17.60 11.08 -1.97
C PHE A 307 -16.78 9.87 -2.44
N SER A 308 -17.33 9.01 -3.30
CA SER A 308 -16.61 7.85 -3.83
C SER A 308 -15.40 8.27 -4.67
N LEU A 309 -15.55 9.34 -5.47
CA LEU A 309 -14.45 9.89 -6.26
C LEU A 309 -13.32 10.43 -5.38
N ILE A 310 -13.66 11.20 -4.34
CA ILE A 310 -12.71 11.72 -3.35
C ILE A 310 -11.98 10.57 -2.66
N CYS A 311 -12.70 9.51 -2.24
CA CYS A 311 -12.08 8.34 -1.64
C CYS A 311 -11.12 7.64 -2.61
N ILE A 312 -11.53 7.39 -3.86
CA ILE A 312 -10.66 6.73 -4.85
C ILE A 312 -9.40 7.56 -5.10
N LEU A 313 -9.53 8.86 -5.31
CA LEU A 313 -8.38 9.74 -5.56
C LEU A 313 -7.46 9.83 -4.32
N GLY A 314 -8.03 9.99 -3.12
CA GLY A 314 -7.25 10.12 -1.89
C GLY A 314 -6.55 8.83 -1.46
N PHE A 315 -7.13 7.65 -1.73
CA PHE A 315 -6.51 6.36 -1.43
C PHE A 315 -5.53 5.89 -2.51
N THR A 316 -5.65 6.36 -3.75
CA THR A 316 -4.70 6.04 -4.84
C THR A 316 -3.49 6.96 -4.85
N ALA A 317 -3.60 8.17 -4.28
CA ALA A 317 -2.48 9.08 -4.14
C ALA A 317 -1.53 8.68 -2.99
N ASN A 318 -0.22 8.83 -3.21
CA ASN A 318 0.78 8.75 -2.15
C ASN A 318 0.96 10.11 -1.48
N PRO A 319 1.28 10.16 -0.18
CA PRO A 319 1.55 11.42 0.47
C PRO A 319 2.74 12.08 -0.18
N GLN A 320 2.64 13.38 -0.48
CA GLN A 320 3.83 14.19 -0.75
C GLN A 320 4.72 14.09 0.48
N GLY A 321 5.93 13.57 0.27
CA GLY A 321 6.96 13.68 1.28
C GLY A 321 7.48 15.09 1.17
N THR A 322 7.77 15.71 2.31
CA THR A 322 8.86 16.67 2.33
C THR A 322 10.03 15.95 1.65
N PRO A 323 10.55 16.44 0.51
CA PRO A 323 11.62 15.73 -0.16
C PRO A 323 12.74 15.55 0.86
N GLY A 324 13.25 14.32 1.01
CA GLY A 324 14.47 14.11 1.80
C GLY A 324 15.53 15.08 1.32
N ILE A 325 16.37 15.56 2.23
CA ILE A 325 17.49 16.40 1.82
C ILE A 325 18.40 15.51 0.96
N PRO A 326 18.77 15.92 -0.27
CA PRO A 326 19.64 15.09 -1.11
C PRO A 326 20.95 14.79 -0.37
N LEU A 327 21.43 13.53 -0.41
CA LEU A 327 22.67 13.12 0.28
C LEU A 327 23.83 14.06 -0.06
N LYS A 328 24.00 14.36 -1.36
CA LYS A 328 25.03 15.28 -1.84
C LYS A 328 24.91 16.71 -1.26
N THR A 329 23.69 17.16 -0.97
CA THR A 329 23.48 18.45 -0.30
C THR A 329 23.90 18.36 1.16
N MET A 330 23.57 17.27 1.86
CA MET A 330 24.04 17.05 3.25
C MET A 330 25.56 16.91 3.31
N GLU A 331 26.19 16.20 2.38
CA GLU A 331 27.66 16.10 2.27
C GLU A 331 28.30 17.47 2.08
N ASN A 332 27.77 18.28 1.15
CA ASN A 332 28.27 19.63 0.91
C ASN A 332 28.11 20.52 2.16
N HIS A 333 26.94 20.48 2.81
CA HIS A 333 26.69 21.27 4.02
C HIS A 333 27.57 20.81 5.19
N ALA A 334 27.74 19.50 5.40
CA ALA A 334 28.63 18.95 6.40
C ALA A 334 30.10 19.33 6.14
N ALA A 335 30.54 19.32 4.88
CA ALA A 335 31.87 19.77 4.51
C ALA A 335 32.08 21.28 4.75
N VAL A 336 31.07 22.12 4.48
CA VAL A 336 31.11 23.56 4.81
C VAL A 336 31.19 23.75 6.33
N TRP A 337 30.37 23.02 7.09
CA TRP A 337 30.38 23.04 8.55
C TRP A 337 31.73 22.64 9.14
N ALA A 338 32.35 21.59 8.60
CA ALA A 338 33.66 21.12 9.05
C ALA A 338 34.78 22.10 8.69
N ASN A 339 34.78 22.61 7.46
CA ASN A 339 35.79 23.56 6.98
C ASN A 339 35.77 24.87 7.78
N ALA A 340 34.61 25.34 8.22
CA ALA A 340 34.47 26.50 9.09
C ALA A 340 35.36 26.40 10.35
N LEU A 341 35.50 25.20 10.94
CA LEU A 341 36.35 24.97 12.11
C LEU A 341 37.85 24.99 11.76
N ILE A 342 38.22 24.54 10.56
CA ILE A 342 39.59 24.60 10.05
C ILE A 342 40.02 26.06 9.84
N ILE A 343 39.17 26.86 9.16
CA ILE A 343 39.45 28.27 8.89
C ILE A 343 39.19 29.19 10.10
N ARG A 344 38.63 28.63 11.18
CA ARG A 344 38.29 29.30 12.45
C ARG A 344 37.27 30.42 12.30
N ASP A 345 36.47 30.35 11.24
CA ASP A 345 35.41 31.30 10.93
C ASP A 345 34.06 30.60 11.03
N GLY A 346 33.24 31.06 11.97
CA GLY A 346 31.91 30.57 12.27
C GLY A 346 30.80 31.23 11.46
N GLU A 347 31.09 32.21 10.61
CA GLU A 347 30.09 32.82 9.72
C GLU A 347 29.39 31.77 8.84
N PRO A 348 30.10 30.83 8.18
CA PRO A 348 29.45 29.79 7.38
C PRO A 348 28.56 28.85 8.21
N ARG A 349 28.93 28.55 9.46
CA ARG A 349 28.09 27.75 10.37
C ARG A 349 26.84 28.51 10.78
N TYR A 350 26.99 29.80 11.09
CA TYR A 350 25.88 30.66 11.49
C TYR A 350 24.85 30.83 10.37
N GLU A 351 25.30 31.04 9.14
CA GLU A 351 24.41 31.22 7.99
C GLU A 351 23.57 29.97 7.69
N MET A 352 24.13 28.78 7.87
CA MET A 352 23.41 27.53 7.61
C MET A 352 22.51 27.05 8.76
N MET A 353 22.53 27.70 9.93
CA MET A 353 21.68 27.35 11.07
C MET A 353 20.26 27.91 10.96
N SER A 354 19.27 27.22 11.56
CA SER A 354 17.94 27.79 11.80
C SER A 354 17.99 28.99 12.75
N GLU A 355 16.97 29.86 12.75
CA GLU A 355 16.92 31.03 13.65
C GLU A 355 17.07 30.65 15.14
N THR A 356 16.43 29.56 15.55
CA THR A 356 16.54 29.02 16.91
C THR A 356 17.97 28.58 17.24
N MET A 357 18.67 27.98 16.29
CA MET A 357 20.04 27.50 16.46
C MET A 357 21.06 28.64 16.42
N ARG A 358 20.82 29.67 15.61
CA ARG A 358 21.62 30.90 15.60
C ARG A 358 21.63 31.56 16.97
N GLU A 359 20.48 31.60 17.64
CA GLU A 359 20.38 32.17 18.99
C GLU A 359 21.09 31.32 20.04
N LYS A 360 20.95 29.99 19.98
CA LYS A 360 21.71 29.06 20.84
C LYS A 360 23.22 29.24 20.64
N PHE A 361 23.68 29.25 19.39
CA PHE A 361 25.09 29.43 19.04
C PHE A 361 25.62 30.79 19.53
N LYS A 362 24.82 31.86 19.44
CA LYS A 362 25.10 33.17 20.06
C LYS A 362 25.40 33.09 21.55
N GLN A 363 24.50 32.47 22.28
CA GLN A 363 24.64 32.30 23.72
C GLN A 363 25.87 31.48 24.10
N GLU A 364 26.18 30.43 23.33
CA GLU A 364 27.36 29.60 23.56
C GLU A 364 28.68 30.37 23.36
N GLN A 365 28.83 31.22 22.34
CA GLN A 365 30.08 31.99 22.19
C GLN A 365 30.19 33.13 23.18
N ILE A 366 29.07 33.78 23.56
CA ILE A 366 29.09 34.80 24.62
C ILE A 366 29.55 34.15 25.94
N ALA A 367 29.07 32.94 26.24
CA ALA A 367 29.52 32.19 27.41
C ALA A 367 31.01 31.77 27.34
N ARG A 368 31.55 31.52 26.15
CA ARG A 368 32.96 31.12 25.95
C ARG A 368 33.94 32.30 25.93
N SER A 369 33.58 33.41 25.31
CA SER A 369 34.47 34.56 25.08
C SER A 369 34.37 35.64 26.15
N GLY A 370 33.22 35.76 26.85
CA GLY A 370 33.00 36.78 27.88
C GLY A 370 32.84 38.22 27.35
N GLU A 371 32.82 38.42 26.03
CA GLU A 371 32.70 39.72 25.34
C GLU A 371 31.52 39.71 24.34
N ASP A 372 31.37 40.80 23.56
CA ASP A 372 30.38 40.89 22.49
C ASP A 372 30.53 39.76 21.45
N TRP A 373 29.40 39.26 20.97
CA TRP A 373 29.30 38.18 19.98
C TRP A 373 30.19 38.41 18.74
N ASN A 374 31.02 37.42 18.39
CA ASN A 374 31.78 37.39 17.13
C ASN A 374 31.76 35.99 16.50
N TYR A 375 32.17 35.88 15.23
CA TYR A 375 32.20 34.62 14.48
C TYR A 375 33.45 33.75 14.72
N ASN A 376 34.35 34.13 15.64
CA ASN A 376 35.56 33.36 15.86
C ASN A 376 35.25 32.09 16.67
N ILE A 377 35.42 30.93 16.05
CA ILE A 377 35.18 29.61 16.68
C ILE A 377 36.45 28.81 16.94
N GLY A 378 37.62 29.40 16.70
CA GLY A 378 38.91 28.73 16.82
C GLY A 378 39.44 28.64 18.26
N VAL A 379 40.08 27.52 18.57
CA VAL A 379 40.90 27.33 19.79
C VAL A 379 42.40 27.45 19.48
N SER A 380 43.22 27.77 20.48
CA SER A 380 44.67 27.96 20.31
C SER A 380 45.42 26.65 20.07
N SER A 381 44.96 25.54 20.66
CA SER A 381 45.43 24.16 20.50
C SER A 381 44.39 23.24 21.17
N PRO A 382 44.08 22.03 20.65
CA PRO A 382 44.53 21.39 19.40
C PRO A 382 43.87 21.99 18.13
N TRP A 383 44.53 21.94 16.97
CA TRP A 383 43.97 22.41 15.69
C TRP A 383 43.49 21.25 14.81
N VAL A 384 42.38 21.46 14.10
CA VAL A 384 41.85 20.50 13.13
C VAL A 384 42.79 20.42 11.92
N VAL A 385 43.22 19.22 11.59
CA VAL A 385 44.08 18.92 10.42
C VAL A 385 43.25 18.37 9.26
N THR A 386 42.34 17.45 9.56
CA THR A 386 41.44 16.84 8.59
C THR A 386 40.16 16.40 9.28
N PHE A 387 39.14 16.07 8.48
CA PHE A 387 37.87 15.56 8.97
C PHE A 387 37.37 14.41 8.08
N GLU A 388 36.56 13.54 8.65
CA GLU A 388 35.76 12.55 7.94
C GLU A 388 34.29 12.80 8.20
N VAL A 389 33.44 12.64 7.19
CA VAL A 389 31.98 12.81 7.31
C VAL A 389 31.32 11.47 7.02
N LYS A 390 30.48 11.01 7.95
CA LYS A 390 29.56 9.88 7.77
C LYS A 390 28.14 10.39 7.97
N ILE A 391 27.25 10.09 7.02
CA ILE A 391 25.86 10.53 7.09
C ILE A 391 24.99 9.34 7.41
N GLU A 392 24.22 9.46 8.49
CA GLU A 392 23.19 8.51 8.89
C GLU A 392 21.85 9.28 8.96
N ASP A 393 20.90 8.88 8.13
CA ASP A 393 19.59 9.53 7.97
C ASP A 393 19.63 11.03 7.64
N HIS A 394 19.45 11.88 8.66
CA HIS A 394 19.45 13.35 8.59
C HIS A 394 20.57 13.97 9.43
N THR A 395 21.50 13.15 9.92
CA THR A 395 22.59 13.57 10.79
C THR A 395 23.93 13.27 10.13
N ALA A 396 24.78 14.28 10.02
CA ALA A 396 26.19 14.10 9.67
C ALA A 396 27.02 13.95 10.94
N HIS A 397 27.66 12.80 11.08
CA HIS A 397 28.72 12.54 12.03
C HIS A 397 30.04 13.01 11.43
N ILE A 398 30.57 14.10 11.98
CA ILE A 398 31.83 14.70 11.52
C ILE A 398 32.90 14.36 12.55
N THR A 399 33.85 13.51 12.17
CA THR A 399 35.00 13.17 13.00
C THR A 399 36.17 14.09 12.62
N TYR A 400 36.59 14.93 13.56
CA TYR A 400 37.74 15.82 13.43
C TYR A 400 39.00 15.16 13.96
N PHE A 401 40.07 15.23 13.18
CA PHE A 401 41.41 14.87 13.60
C PHE A 401 42.15 16.14 13.98
N THR A 402 42.54 16.27 15.24
CA THR A 402 43.24 17.45 15.74
C THR A 402 44.67 17.11 16.17
N GLN A 403 45.57 18.08 16.04
CA GLN A 403 46.98 17.96 16.45
C GLN A 403 47.38 19.14 17.34
N THR A 404 48.36 18.91 18.22
CA THR A 404 48.97 19.97 19.02
C THR A 404 50.39 20.27 18.54
N SER A 405 51.04 21.26 19.16
CA SER A 405 52.45 21.61 18.88
C SER A 405 53.44 20.56 19.36
N GLU A 406 52.99 19.67 20.25
CA GLU A 406 53.63 18.40 20.55
C GLU A 406 52.95 17.35 19.65
N PRO A 407 53.62 16.27 19.20
CA PRO A 407 53.05 15.31 18.24
C PRO A 407 51.91 14.43 18.80
N ALA A 408 51.07 14.96 19.68
CA ALA A 408 49.85 14.32 20.16
C ALA A 408 48.70 14.61 19.19
N SER A 409 48.02 13.54 18.76
CA SER A 409 46.81 13.62 17.94
C SER A 409 45.59 13.26 18.77
N TYR A 410 44.47 13.93 18.50
CA TYR A 410 43.20 13.70 19.18
C TYR A 410 42.06 13.56 18.17
N LEU A 411 41.00 12.89 18.60
CA LEU A 411 39.76 12.72 17.86
C LEU A 411 38.63 13.40 18.62
N SER A 412 37.83 14.17 17.88
CA SER A 412 36.57 14.75 18.36
C SER A 412 35.49 14.47 17.34
N GLU A 413 34.27 14.18 17.77
CA GLU A 413 33.15 13.94 16.86
C GLU A 413 31.97 14.85 17.18
N GLU A 414 31.43 15.46 16.13
CA GLU A 414 30.26 16.34 16.20
C GLU A 414 29.14 15.75 15.33
N ALA A 415 27.95 15.59 15.91
CA ALA A 415 26.75 15.17 15.21
C ALA A 415 25.96 16.42 14.81
N VAL A 416 25.77 16.62 13.50
CA VAL A 416 25.07 17.78 12.92
C VAL A 416 23.77 17.32 12.27
N THR A 417 22.63 17.77 12.80
CA THR A 417 21.30 17.39 12.34
C THR A 417 20.76 18.41 11.35
N PHE A 418 20.37 17.95 10.16
CA PHE A 418 19.78 18.78 9.11
C PHE A 418 18.25 18.73 9.13
N GLY A 419 17.63 19.87 8.80
CA GLY A 419 16.21 20.02 8.62
C GLY A 419 15.88 20.93 7.43
N ARG A 420 14.59 21.14 7.19
CA ARG A 420 14.12 22.14 6.21
C ARG A 420 13.31 23.23 6.90
N VAL A 421 13.67 24.47 6.63
CA VAL A 421 12.90 25.66 7.04
C VAL A 421 12.63 26.46 5.77
N GLU A 422 11.36 26.76 5.50
CA GLU A 422 10.91 27.51 4.31
C GLU A 422 11.37 26.96 2.94
N GLY A 423 11.76 25.68 2.89
CA GLY A 423 12.21 25.02 1.67
C GLY A 423 13.72 24.95 1.50
N GLU A 424 14.48 25.68 2.32
CA GLU A 424 15.94 25.63 2.38
C GLU A 424 16.44 24.58 3.39
N VAL A 425 17.63 24.04 3.12
CA VAL A 425 18.29 23.05 3.98
C VAL A 425 19.08 23.79 5.03
N VAL A 426 18.70 23.61 6.29
CA VAL A 426 19.34 24.28 7.43
C VAL A 426 19.75 23.27 8.50
N VAL A 427 20.73 23.63 9.31
CA VAL A 427 21.14 22.89 10.51
C VAL A 427 20.16 23.22 11.63
N VAL A 428 19.49 22.20 12.13
CA VAL A 428 18.47 22.30 13.20
C VAL A 428 18.98 21.81 14.55
N GLY A 429 20.17 21.22 14.58
CA GLY A 429 20.85 20.81 15.81
C GLY A 429 22.31 20.46 15.56
N TYR A 430 23.15 20.65 16.56
CA TYR A 430 24.49 20.07 16.61
C TYR A 430 24.81 19.70 18.06
N GLU A 431 25.48 18.57 18.24
CA GLU A 431 25.92 18.06 19.54
C GLU A 431 27.32 17.44 19.43
N SER A 432 28.12 17.61 20.47
CA SER A 432 29.44 16.99 20.57
C SER A 432 29.28 15.58 21.13
N VAL A 433 29.69 14.56 20.38
CA VAL A 433 29.58 13.14 20.75
C VAL A 433 30.72 12.75 21.68
N TYR A 434 31.94 13.17 21.36
CA TYR A 434 33.11 13.12 22.23
C TYR A 434 34.13 14.19 21.83
N GLU A 435 34.92 14.65 22.80
CA GLU A 435 35.95 15.67 22.59
C GLU A 435 37.32 15.18 23.08
N ASP A 436 38.35 15.48 22.30
CA ASP A 436 39.77 15.33 22.64
C ASP A 436 40.15 13.92 23.14
N VAL A 437 39.67 12.88 22.45
CA VAL A 437 40.08 11.50 22.69
C VAL A 437 41.47 11.30 22.09
N LYS A 438 42.48 11.09 22.94
CA LYS A 438 43.87 10.92 22.51
C LYS A 438 44.03 9.67 21.65
N VAL A 439 44.68 9.82 20.50
CA VAL A 439 45.10 8.70 19.64
C VAL A 439 46.41 8.17 20.20
N GLU A 440 46.42 6.92 20.70
CA GLU A 440 47.66 6.24 21.11
C GLU A 440 48.50 5.90 19.87
N ASP A 441 49.81 6.18 19.89
CA ASP A 441 50.74 5.85 18.81
C ASP A 441 50.72 4.33 18.56
N GLY A 442 50.04 3.89 17.49
CA GLY A 442 50.10 2.51 17.00
C GLY A 442 48.79 1.84 16.59
N MET A 443 48.03 2.45 15.67
CA MET A 443 47.14 1.70 14.75
C MET A 443 47.45 2.03 13.30
#